data_AF-A0A1F9U1A4-F1
#
_entry.id   AF-A0A1F9U1A4-F1
#
_cell.length_a   1.000
_cell.length_b   1.000
_cell.length_c   1.000
_cell.angle_alpha   90.00
_cell.angle_beta   90.00
_cell.angle_gamma   90.00
#
_symmetry.space_group_name_H-M   'P 1'
#
loop_
_entity.id
_entity.type
_entity.pdbx_description
1 polymer ?
#
loop_
_entity_poly.entity_id
_entity_poly.type
_entity_poly.pdbx_seq_one_letter_code
_entity_poly.pdbx_strand_id
1 'polypeptide(L)'
;MMRIYLRMTQMELAHRAGISQAHIGAIESGSIMPRIDTLVKVFNALYCQVNIAPRPKKPLNEILRGRARSVALKRLKQSMGTMALEKQAPDKEVFRQLLEKQTDEILSDHKERLWDGPNDEF
;
A
#
# COMPACT_ATOMS: atom_id res chain seq x y z
N MET A 1 5.86 29.29 8.51
CA MET A 1 6.80 28.63 7.56
C MET A 1 8.17 28.49 8.23
N MET A 2 8.79 27.30 8.28
CA MET A 2 10.06 27.07 9.01
C MET A 2 11.21 27.97 8.54
N ARG A 3 11.30 28.23 7.24
CA ARG A 3 12.31 29.13 6.64
C ARG A 3 12.34 30.52 7.30
N ILE A 4 11.16 31.08 7.59
CA ILE A 4 11.02 32.42 8.21
C ILE A 4 11.54 32.40 9.65
N TYR A 5 11.26 31.34 10.40
CA TYR A 5 11.79 31.15 11.76
C TYR A 5 13.31 31.09 11.77
N LEU A 6 13.90 30.39 10.78
CA LEU A 6 15.34 30.33 10.56
C LEU A 6 15.94 31.60 9.94
N ARG A 7 15.14 32.67 9.75
CA ARG A 7 15.55 33.95 9.14
C ARG A 7 16.18 33.83 7.75
N MET A 8 15.77 32.85 6.97
CA MET A 8 16.24 32.66 5.60
C MET A 8 15.28 33.33 4.62
N THR A 9 15.78 33.85 3.49
CA THR A 9 15.02 34.26 2.29
C THR A 9 14.74 33.05 1.38
N GLN A 10 13.78 33.15 0.44
CA GLN A 10 13.52 32.05 -0.52
C GLN A 10 14.76 31.71 -1.34
N MET A 11 15.56 32.73 -1.69
CA MET A 11 16.81 32.57 -2.44
C MET A 11 17.87 31.83 -1.61
N GLU A 12 18.01 32.12 -0.32
CA GLU A 12 18.93 31.40 0.56
C GLU A 12 18.52 29.95 0.75
N LEU A 13 17.22 29.67 0.92
CA LEU A 13 16.73 28.29 0.99
C LEU A 13 16.97 27.56 -0.34
N ALA A 14 16.68 28.21 -1.47
CA ALA A 14 16.91 27.67 -2.80
C ALA A 14 18.38 27.29 -3.03
N HIS A 15 19.30 28.19 -2.67
CA HIS A 15 20.73 27.95 -2.73
C HIS A 15 21.15 26.76 -1.86
N ARG A 16 20.68 26.71 -0.61
CA ARG A 16 20.96 25.59 0.32
C ARG A 16 20.39 24.25 -0.18
N ALA A 17 19.24 24.27 -0.84
CA ALA A 17 18.59 23.08 -1.38
C ALA A 17 19.10 22.70 -2.79
N GLY A 18 19.91 23.53 -3.43
CA GLY A 18 20.40 23.31 -4.80
C GLY A 18 19.30 23.32 -5.86
N ILE A 19 18.27 24.17 -5.69
CA ILE A 19 17.17 24.36 -6.64
C ILE A 19 16.91 25.85 -6.88
N SER A 20 16.02 26.21 -7.82
CA SER A 20 15.75 27.63 -8.12
C SER A 20 14.81 28.28 -7.10
N GLN A 21 14.95 29.60 -6.92
CA GLN A 21 14.08 30.38 -6.04
C GLN A 21 12.61 30.36 -6.49
N ALA A 22 12.36 30.37 -7.81
CA ALA A 22 11.02 30.17 -8.36
C ALA A 22 10.41 28.81 -7.97
N HIS A 23 11.23 27.74 -7.94
CA HIS A 23 10.78 26.41 -7.51
C HIS A 23 10.42 26.41 -6.02
N ILE A 24 11.22 27.04 -5.15
CA ILE A 24 10.87 27.24 -3.74
C ILE A 24 9.56 28.02 -3.61
N GLY A 25 9.40 29.13 -4.33
CA GLY A 25 8.16 29.92 -4.31
C GLY A 25 6.93 29.11 -4.72
N ALA A 26 7.05 28.27 -5.75
CA ALA A 26 5.98 27.40 -6.21
C ALA A 26 5.62 26.29 -5.22
N ILE A 27 6.62 25.73 -4.52
CA ILE A 27 6.41 24.77 -3.41
C ILE A 27 5.72 25.47 -2.23
N GLU A 28 6.22 26.64 -1.83
CA GLU A 28 5.67 27.40 -0.69
C GLU A 28 4.22 27.85 -0.92
N SER A 29 3.83 28.14 -2.16
CA SER A 29 2.46 28.50 -2.54
C SER A 29 1.52 27.30 -2.73
N GLY A 30 2.04 26.08 -2.76
CA GLY A 30 1.27 24.87 -3.08
C GLY A 30 0.87 24.75 -4.55
N SER A 31 1.41 25.60 -5.43
CA SER A 31 1.10 25.57 -6.87
C SER A 31 1.67 24.35 -7.60
N ILE A 32 2.65 23.68 -7.01
CA ILE A 32 3.23 22.45 -7.54
C ILE A 32 3.39 21.39 -6.43
N MET A 33 3.29 20.12 -6.82
CA MET A 33 3.74 19.00 -6.00
C MET A 33 5.18 18.65 -6.39
N PRO A 34 6.19 18.93 -5.55
CA PRO A 34 7.56 18.56 -5.86
C PRO A 34 7.75 17.04 -5.86
N ARG A 35 8.76 16.57 -6.58
CA ARG A 35 9.23 15.19 -6.46
C ARG A 35 9.83 14.94 -5.07
N ILE A 36 9.84 13.68 -4.64
CA ILE A 36 10.34 13.28 -3.31
C ILE A 36 11.80 13.70 -3.12
N ASP A 37 12.66 13.54 -4.12
CA ASP A 37 14.06 13.94 -4.08
C ASP A 37 14.23 15.46 -3.84
N THR A 38 13.42 16.28 -4.50
CA THR A 38 13.36 17.73 -4.26
C THR A 38 12.89 18.03 -2.85
N LEU A 39 11.85 17.35 -2.36
CA LEU A 39 11.35 17.53 -1.01
C LEU A 39 12.44 17.21 0.02
N VAL A 40 13.16 16.09 -0.15
CA VAL A 40 14.29 15.71 0.70
C VAL A 40 15.37 16.79 0.73
N LYS A 41 15.75 17.36 -0.43
CA LYS A 41 16.72 18.47 -0.50
C LYS A 41 16.26 19.70 0.31
N VAL A 42 14.99 20.09 0.16
CA VAL A 42 14.41 21.24 0.87
C VAL A 42 14.36 21.00 2.38
N PHE A 43 13.92 19.82 2.81
CA PHE A 43 13.87 19.47 4.24
C PHE A 43 15.27 19.42 4.85
N ASN A 44 16.25 18.84 4.16
CA ASN A 44 17.65 18.84 4.60
C ASN A 44 18.19 20.27 4.74
N ALA A 45 17.87 21.16 3.79
CA ALA A 45 18.28 22.57 3.84
C ALA A 45 17.65 23.33 5.03
N LEU A 46 16.51 22.85 5.54
CA LEU A 46 15.78 23.34 6.71
C LEU A 46 16.16 22.60 8.02
N TYR A 47 17.22 21.79 8.02
CA TYR A 47 17.63 20.96 9.17
C TYR A 47 16.55 19.97 9.64
N CYS A 48 15.75 19.47 8.70
CA CYS A 48 14.68 18.50 8.96
C CYS A 48 15.00 17.15 8.32
N GLN A 49 14.67 16.07 9.02
CA GLN A 49 14.70 14.71 8.47
C GLN A 49 13.39 14.41 7.75
N VAL A 50 13.47 13.64 6.66
CA VAL A 50 12.29 13.11 5.95
C VAL A 50 12.16 11.62 6.23
N ASN A 51 11.11 11.24 6.95
CA ASN A 51 10.81 9.84 7.25
C ASN A 51 9.69 9.35 6.33
N ILE A 52 10.02 8.45 5.40
CA ILE A 52 9.05 7.76 4.56
C ILE A 52 8.79 6.40 5.18
N ALA A 53 7.58 6.19 5.68
CA ALA A 53 7.16 4.93 6.27
C ALA A 53 5.88 4.42 5.58
N PRO A 54 5.78 3.12 5.29
CA PRO A 54 4.54 2.54 4.80
C PRO A 54 3.47 2.66 5.88
N ARG A 55 2.31 3.20 5.49
CA ARG A 55 1.12 3.22 6.36
C ARG A 55 0.06 2.33 5.73
N PRO A 56 -0.20 1.14 6.28
CA PRO A 56 -1.26 0.26 5.80
C PRO A 56 -2.61 1.01 5.81
N LYS A 57 -3.38 0.88 4.73
CA LYS A 57 -4.74 1.44 4.66
C LYS A 57 -5.71 0.75 5.63
N LYS A 58 -5.35 -0.44 6.11
CA LYS A 58 -6.12 -1.32 6.99
C LYS A 58 -5.18 -2.14 7.89
N PRO A 59 -5.67 -2.73 9.00
CA PRO A 59 -4.89 -3.63 9.85
C PRO A 59 -4.23 -4.80 9.09
N LEU A 60 -3.03 -5.18 9.53
CA LEU A 60 -2.22 -6.34 9.10
C LEU A 60 -3.04 -7.58 8.75
N ASN A 61 -3.72 -8.03 9.79
CA ASN A 61 -4.55 -9.23 9.82
C ASN A 61 -5.75 -9.16 8.85
N GLU A 62 -6.34 -7.98 8.63
CA GLU A 62 -7.44 -7.83 7.67
C GLU A 62 -6.94 -8.00 6.23
N ILE A 63 -5.79 -7.40 5.89
CA ILE A 63 -5.16 -7.56 4.58
C ILE A 63 -4.82 -9.04 4.35
N LEU A 64 -4.22 -9.68 5.36
CA LEU A 64 -3.84 -11.09 5.32
C LEU A 64 -5.07 -12.01 5.17
N ARG A 65 -6.12 -11.83 5.99
CA ARG A 65 -7.36 -12.61 5.90
C ARG A 65 -8.08 -12.40 4.57
N GLY A 66 -8.12 -11.16 4.07
CA GLY A 66 -8.67 -10.84 2.76
C GLY A 66 -7.95 -11.58 1.64
N ARG A 67 -6.61 -11.67 1.72
CA ARG A 67 -5.82 -12.42 0.74
C ARG A 67 -6.05 -13.93 0.86
N ALA A 68 -6.02 -14.48 2.07
CA ALA A 68 -6.30 -15.90 2.32
C ALA A 68 -7.68 -16.29 1.78
N ARG A 69 -8.70 -15.45 1.99
CA ARG A 69 -10.06 -15.65 1.46
C ARG A 69 -10.09 -15.66 -0.06
N SER A 70 -9.34 -14.76 -0.72
CA SER A 70 -9.25 -14.75 -2.19
C SER A 70 -8.59 -16.01 -2.74
N VAL A 71 -7.54 -16.51 -2.09
CA VAL A 71 -6.89 -17.78 -2.45
C VAL A 71 -7.83 -18.95 -2.22
N ALA A 72 -8.48 -19.03 -1.05
CA ALA A 72 -9.49 -20.05 -0.74
C ALA A 72 -10.62 -20.04 -1.78
N LEU A 73 -11.15 -18.87 -2.13
CA LEU A 73 -12.21 -18.73 -3.12
C LEU A 73 -11.77 -19.25 -4.50
N LYS A 74 -10.52 -18.97 -4.92
CA LYS A 74 -9.97 -19.47 -6.18
C LYS A 74 -9.86 -21.00 -6.17
N ARG A 75 -9.29 -21.58 -5.11
CA ARG A 75 -9.15 -23.04 -4.94
C ARG A 75 -10.52 -23.74 -4.91
N LEU A 76 -11.45 -23.18 -4.14
CA LEU A 76 -12.80 -23.71 -4.02
C LEU A 76 -13.55 -23.67 -5.36
N LYS A 77 -13.49 -22.55 -6.10
CA LYS A 77 -14.10 -22.45 -7.44
C LYS A 77 -13.53 -23.49 -8.42
N GLN A 78 -12.22 -23.74 -8.39
CA GLN A 78 -11.59 -24.78 -9.20
C GLN A 78 -12.14 -26.17 -8.82
N SER A 79 -12.20 -26.48 -7.52
CA SER A 79 -12.74 -27.74 -7.01
C SER A 79 -14.24 -27.93 -7.28
N MET A 80 -15.03 -26.86 -7.32
CA MET A 80 -16.46 -26.95 -7.65
C MET A 80 -16.72 -27.02 -9.14
N GLY A 81 -15.85 -26.45 -9.98
CA GLY A 81 -15.91 -26.68 -11.43
C GLY A 81 -15.87 -28.17 -11.77
N THR A 82 -15.08 -28.94 -11.02
CA THR A 82 -15.05 -30.40 -11.11
C THR A 82 -16.31 -31.07 -10.52
N MET A 83 -16.84 -30.63 -9.38
CA MET A 83 -18.06 -31.23 -8.76
C MET A 83 -19.38 -30.86 -9.47
N ALA A 84 -19.43 -29.72 -10.17
CA ALA A 84 -20.60 -29.32 -10.94
C ALA A 84 -20.81 -30.23 -12.16
N LEU A 85 -19.73 -30.77 -12.74
CA LEU A 85 -19.80 -31.84 -13.75
C LEU A 85 -20.44 -33.12 -13.17
N GLU A 86 -20.34 -33.31 -11.86
CA GLU A 86 -20.90 -34.44 -11.10
C GLU A 86 -22.32 -34.15 -10.54
N LYS A 87 -22.93 -32.99 -10.88
CA LYS A 87 -24.27 -32.54 -10.44
C LYS A 87 -24.45 -32.35 -8.92
N GLN A 88 -23.38 -32.06 -8.18
CA GLN A 88 -23.43 -31.89 -6.71
C GLN A 88 -23.05 -30.47 -6.27
N ALA A 89 -23.75 -29.46 -6.78
CA ALA A 89 -23.50 -28.08 -6.34
C ALA A 89 -24.01 -27.84 -4.90
N PRO A 90 -23.17 -27.36 -3.97
CA PRO A 90 -23.59 -27.07 -2.60
C PRO A 90 -24.48 -25.82 -2.49
N ASP A 91 -25.31 -25.78 -1.45
CA ASP A 91 -26.08 -24.58 -1.08
C ASP A 91 -25.16 -23.41 -0.72
N LYS A 92 -25.64 -22.18 -0.91
CA LYS A 92 -24.94 -20.92 -0.67
C LYS A 92 -24.39 -20.80 0.74
N GLU A 93 -25.11 -21.32 1.74
CA GLU A 93 -24.65 -21.29 3.13
C GLU A 93 -23.51 -22.29 3.37
N VAL A 94 -23.61 -23.49 2.79
CA VAL A 94 -22.54 -24.50 2.84
C VAL A 94 -21.27 -23.98 2.16
N PHE A 95 -21.41 -23.34 1.00
CA PHE A 95 -20.30 -22.68 0.31
C PHE A 95 -19.60 -21.66 1.21
N ARG A 96 -20.38 -20.81 1.92
CA ARG A 96 -19.84 -19.79 2.79
C ARG A 96 -19.02 -20.41 3.93
N GLN A 97 -19.54 -21.47 4.55
CA GLN A 97 -18.82 -22.18 5.62
C GLN A 97 -17.53 -22.83 5.12
N LEU A 98 -17.56 -23.46 3.95
CA LEU A 98 -16.37 -24.05 3.33
C LEU A 98 -15.30 -22.98 3.01
N LEU A 99 -15.73 -21.83 2.52
CA LEU A 99 -14.82 -20.71 2.23
C LEU A 99 -14.14 -20.18 3.50
N GLU A 100 -14.90 -19.96 4.58
CA GLU A 100 -14.30 -19.50 5.85
C GLU A 100 -13.36 -20.56 6.43
N LYS A 101 -13.76 -21.83 6.43
CA LYS A 101 -12.91 -22.94 6.91
C LYS A 101 -11.58 -23.01 6.14
N GLN A 102 -11.62 -22.98 4.81
CA GLN A 102 -10.39 -22.97 4.00
C GLN A 102 -9.56 -21.71 4.22
N THR A 103 -10.22 -20.56 4.45
CA THR A 103 -9.51 -19.31 4.78
C THR A 103 -8.73 -19.47 6.09
N ASP A 104 -9.37 -20.02 7.12
CA ASP A 104 -8.73 -20.22 8.42
C ASP A 104 -7.62 -21.30 8.36
N GLU A 105 -7.80 -22.37 7.58
CA GLU A 105 -6.76 -23.38 7.31
C GLU A 105 -5.52 -22.76 6.65
N ILE A 106 -5.73 -21.94 5.61
CA ILE A 106 -4.67 -21.18 4.93
C ILE A 106 -3.94 -20.25 5.90
N LEU A 107 -4.68 -19.55 6.77
CA LEU A 107 -4.08 -18.65 7.76
C LEU A 107 -3.30 -19.39 8.85
N SER A 108 -3.66 -20.65 9.13
CA SER A 108 -2.99 -21.47 10.14
C SER A 108 -1.64 -22.03 9.68
N ASP A 109 -1.43 -22.14 8.37
CA ASP A 109 -0.16 -22.58 7.78
C ASP A 109 0.74 -21.39 7.42
N HIS A 110 1.73 -21.11 8.27
CA HIS A 110 2.71 -20.06 8.02
C HIS A 110 3.62 -20.29 6.80
N LYS A 111 3.67 -21.51 6.24
CA LYS A 111 4.45 -21.81 5.03
C LYS A 111 3.68 -21.51 3.75
N GLU A 112 2.37 -21.32 3.84
CA GLU A 112 1.50 -21.06 2.71
C GLU A 112 1.79 -19.68 2.12
N ARG A 113 2.06 -19.63 0.81
CA ARG A 113 2.43 -18.41 0.10
C ARG A 113 1.24 -17.86 -0.66
N LEU A 114 0.63 -16.80 -0.13
CA LEU A 114 -0.61 -16.27 -0.72
C LEU A 114 -0.38 -15.35 -1.92
N TRP A 115 0.87 -15.06 -2.31
CA TRP A 115 1.24 -14.04 -3.32
C TRP A 115 2.03 -14.57 -4.53
N ASP A 116 2.09 -15.89 -4.72
CA ASP A 116 2.92 -16.51 -5.78
C ASP A 116 2.22 -16.54 -7.16
N GLY A 117 1.14 -15.77 -7.37
CA GLY A 117 0.34 -15.79 -8.60
C GLY A 117 0.62 -14.61 -9.55
N PRO A 118 0.63 -14.82 -10.88
CA PRO A 118 0.91 -13.75 -11.86
C PRO A 118 -0.14 -12.63 -11.95
N ASN A 119 -1.28 -12.75 -11.25
CA ASN A 119 -2.38 -11.78 -11.27
C ASN A 119 -2.62 -11.13 -9.90
N ASP A 120 -1.57 -10.96 -9.11
CA ASP A 120 -1.65 -10.20 -7.86
C ASP A 120 -1.54 -8.72 -8.15
N GLU A 121 -2.52 -8.22 -8.90
CA GLU A 121 -2.67 -6.80 -9.22
C GLU A 121 -3.04 -6.03 -7.94
N PHE A 122 -2.20 -5.05 -7.63
CA PHE A 122 -2.45 -4.00 -6.63
C PHE A 122 -3.30 -2.88 -7.22
#